data_AF-A0A4R1I5R5-F1
#
_entry.id   AF-A0A4R1I5R5-F1
#
_cell.length_a   1.000
_cell.length_b   1.000
_cell.length_c   1.000
_cell.angle_alpha   90.00
_cell.angle_beta   90.00
_cell.angle_gamma   90.00
#
_symmetry.space_group_name_H-M   'P 1'
#
loop_
_entity.id
_entity.type
_entity.pdbx_description
1 polymer ?
#
loop_
_entity_poly.entity_id
_entity_poly.type
_entity_poly.pdbx_seq_one_letter_code
_entity_poly.pdbx_strand_id
1 'polypeptide(L)'
;MIEAIMYSAIGFLTATLLALLTLPAVWRRAVRLTRKRIEGAIPVSIAEVQADKDEQRALFAVGIRHLEMEVERQQARTAAQYGEIVRQAEALRTRQEAVERLSTDLDALQTEHATVATHRDHLRGELETTTRHLEETRAALLHARSELARTRDAFEDTRTREDELKIEHVALTTLRDTLKDRIGELGRQLTSANALLASERETVRATGESLAIERRRNQEINDELAKALEAQALAQEGHAALQARIEHLTVLAAAPQSATPPSAEAPDGAADTAMLREHISDIAAGVAHLTARLEGPGSPIDALLAGHSRVPGAPPTLADRILDLKAAHTAAEALTAEEARPQGRAVAG
;
A
#
# COMPACT_ATOMS: atom_id res chain seq x y z
N MET A 1 76.47 185.53 -52.27
CA MET A 1 75.70 184.46 -52.95
C MET A 1 76.54 183.68 -53.96
N ILE A 2 77.26 184.33 -54.90
CA ILE A 2 78.09 183.64 -55.93
C ILE A 2 79.05 182.60 -55.35
N GLU A 3 79.74 182.93 -54.25
CA GLU A 3 80.72 182.04 -53.60
C GLU A 3 80.12 180.69 -53.15
N ALA A 4 78.91 180.68 -52.56
CA ALA A 4 78.22 179.45 -52.17
C ALA A 4 77.85 178.59 -53.39
N ILE A 5 77.50 179.22 -54.52
CA ILE A 5 77.24 178.53 -55.79
C ILE A 5 78.54 177.92 -56.32
N MET A 6 79.68 178.62 -56.23
CA MET A 6 80.98 178.12 -56.66
C MET A 6 81.43 176.89 -55.87
N TYR A 7 81.36 176.92 -54.53
CA TYR A 7 81.68 175.74 -53.71
C TYR A 7 80.70 174.59 -53.97
N SER A 8 79.41 174.88 -54.18
CA SER A 8 78.41 173.85 -54.54
C SER A 8 78.70 173.21 -55.90
N ALA A 9 79.10 174.00 -56.90
CA ALA A 9 79.44 173.52 -58.23
C ALA A 9 80.72 172.67 -58.22
N ILE A 10 81.77 173.11 -57.51
CA ILE A 10 83.02 172.34 -57.36
C ILE A 10 82.76 171.04 -56.57
N GLY A 11 81.95 171.10 -55.51
CA GLY A 11 81.52 169.91 -54.75
C GLY A 11 80.73 168.92 -55.59
N PHE A 12 79.79 169.39 -56.40
CA PHE A 12 79.02 168.55 -57.33
C PHE A 12 79.92 167.92 -58.41
N LEU A 13 80.84 168.70 -59.00
CA LEU A 13 81.73 168.22 -60.07
C LEU A 13 82.76 167.21 -59.54
N THR A 14 83.33 167.43 -58.35
CA THR A 14 84.23 166.47 -57.69
C THR A 14 83.50 165.21 -57.21
N ALA A 15 82.29 165.32 -56.66
CA ALA A 15 81.46 164.16 -56.31
C ALA A 15 81.06 163.35 -57.56
N THR A 16 80.71 164.02 -58.66
CA THR A 16 80.38 163.38 -59.94
C THR A 16 81.60 162.68 -60.55
N LEU A 17 82.79 163.28 -60.45
CA LEU A 17 84.05 162.68 -60.89
C LEU A 17 84.39 161.41 -60.07
N LEU A 18 84.21 161.45 -58.74
CA LEU A 18 84.38 160.29 -57.86
C LEU A 18 83.35 159.18 -58.13
N ALA A 19 82.10 159.54 -58.45
CA ALA A 19 81.08 158.60 -58.89
C ALA A 19 81.46 157.93 -60.22
N LEU A 20 81.91 158.71 -61.21
CA LEU A 20 82.39 158.20 -62.49
C LEU A 20 83.65 157.32 -62.38
N LEU A 21 84.52 157.58 -61.39
CA LEU A 21 85.69 156.76 -61.11
C LEU A 21 85.32 155.41 -60.45
N THR A 22 84.34 155.42 -59.55
CA THR A 22 83.96 154.24 -58.74
C THR A 22 82.91 153.35 -59.42
N LEU A 23 81.98 153.91 -60.18
CA LEU A 23 80.92 153.16 -60.87
C LEU A 23 81.46 152.01 -61.78
N PRO A 24 82.53 152.20 -62.59
CA PRO A 24 83.12 151.11 -63.38
C PRO A 24 83.77 150.01 -62.53
N ALA A 25 84.19 150.30 -61.29
CA ALA A 25 84.73 149.30 -60.37
C ALA A 25 83.61 148.49 -59.69
N VAL A 26 82.55 149.18 -59.25
CA VAL A 26 81.35 148.54 -58.66
C VAL A 26 80.64 147.67 -59.70
N TRP A 27 80.43 148.16 -60.92
CA TRP A 27 79.78 147.38 -61.98
C TRP A 27 80.60 146.14 -62.37
N ARG A 28 81.92 146.25 -62.53
CA ARG A 28 82.81 145.09 -62.76
C ARG A 28 82.79 144.08 -61.60
N ARG A 29 82.62 144.51 -60.35
CA ARG A 29 82.45 143.62 -59.19
C ARG A 29 81.08 142.94 -59.19
N ALA A 30 80.00 143.67 -59.50
CA ALA A 30 78.64 143.15 -59.57
C ALA A 30 78.50 142.09 -60.68
N VAL A 31 78.94 142.39 -61.91
CA VAL A 31 78.91 141.45 -63.04
C VAL A 31 79.73 140.19 -62.76
N ARG A 32 80.88 140.29 -62.10
CA ARG A 32 81.66 139.10 -61.70
C ARG A 32 80.92 138.22 -60.69
N LEU A 33 80.17 138.82 -59.76
CA LEU A 33 79.41 138.08 -58.76
C LEU A 33 78.13 137.45 -59.33
N THR A 34 77.39 138.16 -60.19
CA THR A 34 76.23 137.58 -60.88
C THR A 34 76.65 136.50 -61.86
N ARG A 35 77.69 136.75 -62.68
CA ARG A 35 78.26 135.75 -63.59
C ARG A 35 78.68 134.48 -62.83
N LYS A 36 79.51 134.59 -61.78
CA LYS A 36 79.93 133.42 -60.99
C LYS A 36 78.77 132.70 -60.28
N ARG A 37 77.68 133.40 -59.94
CA ARG A 37 76.48 132.78 -59.35
C ARG A 37 75.59 132.08 -60.38
N ILE A 38 75.57 132.57 -61.62
CA ILE A 38 74.85 131.95 -62.75
C ILE A 38 75.63 130.73 -63.26
N GLU A 39 76.95 130.84 -63.42
CA GLU A 39 77.87 129.74 -63.78
C GLU A 39 77.91 128.59 -62.73
N GLY A 40 77.38 128.82 -61.52
CA GLY A 40 77.22 127.79 -60.48
C GLY A 40 75.78 127.38 -60.19
N ALA A 41 74.82 127.80 -61.04
CA ALA A 41 73.39 127.50 -60.88
C ALA A 41 72.68 127.11 -62.20
N ILE A 42 73.39 127.18 -63.33
CA ILE A 42 72.99 126.67 -64.64
C ILE A 42 74.12 125.74 -65.09
N PRO A 43 73.85 124.51 -65.57
CA PRO A 43 74.91 123.62 -66.05
C PRO A 43 75.56 124.25 -67.28
N VAL A 44 76.84 124.60 -67.17
CA VAL A 44 77.58 125.36 -68.20
C VAL A 44 78.26 124.42 -69.20
N SER A 45 78.37 123.13 -68.87
CA SER A 45 79.00 122.11 -69.70
C SER A 45 78.01 121.04 -70.17
N ILE A 46 78.11 120.65 -71.44
CA ILE A 46 77.40 119.49 -72.01
C ILE A 46 77.73 118.21 -71.23
N ALA A 47 78.93 118.09 -70.66
CA ALA A 47 79.34 116.92 -69.88
C ALA A 47 78.58 116.80 -68.54
N GLU A 48 78.24 117.91 -67.88
CA GLU A 48 77.44 117.91 -66.65
C GLU A 48 75.99 117.52 -66.96
N VAL A 49 75.41 118.06 -68.03
CA VAL A 49 74.06 117.68 -68.50
C VAL A 49 73.99 116.20 -68.93
N GLN A 50 75.10 115.63 -69.40
CA GLN A 50 75.21 114.20 -69.67
C GLN A 50 75.34 113.38 -68.38
N ALA A 51 76.14 113.84 -67.41
CA ALA A 51 76.29 113.19 -66.11
C ALA A 51 74.96 113.15 -65.34
N ASP A 52 74.25 114.27 -65.16
CA ASP A 52 72.93 114.32 -64.52
C ASP A 52 71.92 113.38 -65.19
N LYS A 53 71.96 113.32 -66.53
CA LYS A 53 71.06 112.47 -67.33
C LYS A 53 71.38 110.99 -67.15
N ASP A 54 72.65 110.63 -67.09
CA ASP A 54 73.09 109.24 -66.91
C ASP A 54 72.98 108.79 -65.44
N GLU A 55 73.10 109.70 -64.47
CA GLU A 55 72.70 109.48 -63.07
C GLU A 55 71.19 109.23 -62.97
N GLN A 56 70.35 110.08 -63.56
CA GLN A 56 68.90 109.85 -63.59
C GLN A 56 68.55 108.51 -64.25
N ARG A 57 69.20 108.15 -65.37
CA ARG A 57 69.05 106.84 -66.00
C ARG A 57 69.45 105.70 -65.07
N ALA A 58 70.56 105.83 -64.33
CA ALA A 58 70.99 104.82 -63.36
C ALA A 58 70.02 104.69 -62.18
N LEU A 59 69.54 105.81 -61.63
CA LEU A 59 68.54 105.84 -60.56
C LEU A 59 67.20 105.21 -61.01
N PHE A 60 66.73 105.52 -62.22
CA PHE A 60 65.55 104.86 -62.79
C PHE A 60 65.78 103.37 -63.05
N ALA A 61 66.95 102.96 -63.56
CA ALA A 61 67.27 101.55 -63.79
C ALA A 61 67.34 100.75 -62.46
N VAL A 62 67.94 101.32 -61.41
CA VAL A 62 67.97 100.72 -60.06
C VAL A 62 66.56 100.67 -59.45
N GLY A 63 65.77 101.73 -59.61
CA GLY A 63 64.37 101.78 -59.15
C GLY A 63 63.49 100.74 -59.83
N ILE A 64 63.61 100.60 -61.16
CA ILE A 64 62.95 99.55 -61.94
C ILE A 64 63.40 98.18 -61.46
N ARG A 65 64.71 97.91 -61.34
CA ARG A 65 65.18 96.58 -60.91
C ARG A 65 64.77 96.26 -59.47
N HIS A 66 64.68 97.24 -58.58
CA HIS A 66 64.16 97.02 -57.22
C HIS A 66 62.66 96.68 -57.22
N LEU A 67 61.87 97.36 -58.07
CA LEU A 67 60.46 97.05 -58.25
C LEU A 67 60.25 95.67 -58.88
N GLU A 68 61.03 95.30 -59.90
CA GLU A 68 61.05 93.95 -60.49
C GLU A 68 61.32 92.89 -59.42
N MET A 69 62.37 93.05 -58.61
CA MET A 69 62.72 92.09 -57.55
C MET A 69 61.64 91.98 -56.47
N GLU A 70 60.95 93.07 -56.11
CA GLU A 70 59.82 92.99 -55.18
C GLU A 70 58.61 92.31 -55.82
N VAL A 71 58.32 92.57 -57.10
CA VAL A 71 57.26 91.88 -57.84
C VAL A 71 57.57 90.39 -57.98
N GLU A 72 58.79 90.00 -58.37
CA GLU A 72 59.29 88.62 -58.37
C GLU A 72 59.10 87.97 -56.99
N ARG A 73 59.50 88.66 -55.91
CA ARG A 73 59.39 88.16 -54.52
C ARG A 73 57.94 87.99 -54.07
N GLN A 74 57.04 88.90 -54.43
CA GLN A 74 55.63 88.80 -54.07
C GLN A 74 54.92 87.72 -54.91
N GLN A 75 55.23 87.60 -56.21
CA GLN A 75 54.75 86.50 -57.04
C GLN A 75 55.19 85.13 -56.49
N ALA A 76 56.46 84.98 -56.09
CA ALA A 76 56.96 83.76 -55.47
C ALA A 76 56.25 83.42 -54.15
N ARG A 77 56.00 84.42 -53.29
CA ARG A 77 55.20 84.26 -52.06
C ARG A 77 53.76 83.84 -52.36
N THR A 78 53.11 84.51 -53.30
CA THR A 78 51.73 84.19 -53.73
C THR A 78 51.64 82.77 -54.29
N ALA A 79 52.59 82.36 -55.13
CA ALA A 79 52.65 80.99 -55.65
C ALA A 79 52.85 79.94 -54.54
N ALA A 80 53.72 80.21 -53.56
CA ALA A 80 53.91 79.34 -52.41
C ALA A 80 52.62 79.24 -51.55
N GLN A 81 51.95 80.36 -51.30
CA GLN A 81 50.68 80.40 -50.57
C GLN A 81 49.56 79.64 -51.30
N TYR A 82 49.42 79.78 -52.62
CA TYR A 82 48.49 78.95 -53.40
C TYR A 82 48.86 77.46 -53.32
N GLY A 83 50.15 77.11 -53.36
CA GLY A 83 50.63 75.74 -53.14
C GLY A 83 50.39 75.20 -51.73
N GLU A 84 50.26 76.05 -50.72
CA GLU A 84 49.82 75.67 -49.36
C GLU A 84 48.30 75.50 -49.30
N ILE A 85 47.52 76.44 -49.86
CA ILE A 85 46.06 76.38 -49.92
C ILE A 85 45.58 75.12 -50.66
N VAL A 86 46.20 74.75 -51.78
CA VAL A 86 45.86 73.53 -52.52
C VAL A 86 46.13 72.26 -51.69
N ARG A 87 47.29 72.18 -51.03
CA ARG A 87 47.62 71.04 -50.14
C ARG A 87 46.69 70.97 -48.92
N GLN A 88 46.29 72.12 -48.36
CA GLN A 88 45.31 72.17 -47.27
C GLN A 88 43.91 71.76 -47.74
N ALA A 89 43.47 72.19 -48.92
CA ALA A 89 42.19 71.81 -49.51
C ALA A 89 42.12 70.30 -49.80
N GLU A 90 43.20 69.71 -50.33
CA GLU A 90 43.30 68.26 -50.52
C GLU A 90 43.28 67.50 -49.18
N ALA A 91 44.04 67.96 -48.19
CA ALA A 91 44.05 67.39 -46.85
C ALA A 91 42.75 67.63 -46.05
N LEU A 92 41.89 68.58 -46.47
CA LEU A 92 40.53 68.74 -45.97
C LEU A 92 39.58 67.78 -46.69
N ARG A 93 39.66 67.66 -48.02
CA ARG A 93 38.85 66.72 -48.81
C ARG A 93 39.05 65.27 -48.35
N THR A 94 40.28 64.82 -48.18
CA THR A 94 40.56 63.45 -47.72
C THR A 94 40.07 63.18 -46.30
N ARG A 95 40.05 64.20 -45.43
CA ARG A 95 39.44 64.10 -44.09
C ARG A 95 37.92 64.08 -44.17
N GLN A 96 37.31 64.90 -45.02
CA GLN A 96 35.86 64.93 -45.24
C GLN A 96 35.36 63.58 -45.75
N GLU A 97 36.01 63.01 -46.77
CA GLU A 97 35.70 61.66 -47.26
C GLU A 97 35.88 60.58 -46.17
N ALA A 98 36.82 60.76 -45.24
CA ALA A 98 37.02 59.84 -44.11
C ALA A 98 35.90 59.98 -43.06
N VAL A 99 35.47 61.21 -42.74
CA VAL A 99 34.32 61.47 -41.85
C VAL A 99 33.03 60.92 -42.45
N GLU A 100 32.82 61.08 -43.75
CA GLU A 100 31.65 60.53 -44.45
C GLU A 100 31.61 58.99 -44.40
N ARG A 101 32.75 58.32 -44.66
CA ARG A 101 32.88 56.86 -44.51
C ARG A 101 32.63 56.40 -43.07
N LEU A 102 33.24 57.07 -42.08
CA LEU A 102 33.03 56.75 -40.67
C LEU A 102 31.58 57.00 -40.22
N SER A 103 30.87 57.97 -40.82
CA SER A 103 29.44 58.16 -40.57
C SER A 103 28.64 56.97 -41.12
N THR A 104 28.86 56.56 -42.37
CA THR A 104 28.14 55.43 -42.96
C THR A 104 28.44 54.10 -42.25
N ASP A 105 29.67 53.90 -41.78
CA ASP A 105 30.06 52.72 -41.00
C ASP A 105 29.39 52.73 -39.60
N LEU A 106 29.28 53.90 -38.97
CA LEU A 106 28.63 54.09 -37.67
C LEU A 106 27.11 53.92 -37.78
N ASP A 107 26.48 54.46 -38.83
CA ASP A 107 25.05 54.26 -39.11
C ASP A 107 24.74 52.78 -39.37
N ALA A 108 25.57 52.10 -40.17
CA ALA A 108 25.45 50.66 -40.40
C ALA A 108 25.56 49.86 -39.09
N LEU A 109 26.58 50.13 -38.28
CA LEU A 109 26.78 49.46 -36.99
C LEU A 109 25.66 49.76 -35.98
N GLN A 110 25.05 50.95 -36.02
CA GLN A 110 23.84 51.25 -35.24
C GLN A 110 22.64 50.41 -35.70
N THR A 111 22.44 50.21 -37.01
CA THR A 111 21.37 49.33 -37.49
C THR A 111 21.60 47.86 -37.12
N GLU A 112 22.84 47.37 -37.16
CA GLU A 112 23.20 46.03 -36.69
C GLU A 112 22.96 45.88 -35.18
N HIS A 113 23.39 46.87 -34.38
CA HIS A 113 23.12 46.86 -32.94
C HIS A 113 21.60 46.87 -32.63
N ALA A 114 20.78 47.56 -33.44
CA ALA A 114 19.33 47.56 -33.29
C ALA A 114 18.67 46.22 -33.67
N THR A 115 19.15 45.53 -34.72
CA THR A 115 18.64 44.19 -35.07
C THR A 115 19.09 43.13 -34.06
N VAL A 116 20.33 43.21 -33.56
CA VAL A 116 20.82 42.33 -32.48
C VAL A 116 20.05 42.58 -31.17
N ALA A 117 19.75 43.84 -30.82
CA ALA A 117 18.96 44.16 -29.63
C ALA A 117 17.51 43.63 -29.72
N THR A 118 16.84 43.82 -30.86
CA THR A 118 15.47 43.30 -31.05
C THR A 118 15.44 41.77 -31.11
N HIS A 119 16.44 41.11 -31.70
CA HIS A 119 16.55 39.64 -31.67
C HIS A 119 16.82 39.11 -30.25
N ARG A 120 17.70 39.75 -29.47
CA ARG A 120 17.93 39.44 -28.05
C ARG A 120 16.63 39.54 -27.24
N ASP A 121 15.86 40.60 -27.43
CA ASP A 121 14.64 40.85 -26.65
C ASP A 121 13.50 39.90 -27.08
N HIS A 122 13.45 39.49 -28.34
CA HIS A 122 12.59 38.40 -28.81
C HIS A 122 12.95 37.05 -28.18
N LEU A 123 14.22 36.63 -28.25
CA LEU A 123 14.71 35.39 -27.63
C LEU A 123 14.49 35.38 -26.11
N ARG A 124 14.62 36.54 -25.46
CA ARG A 124 14.28 36.70 -24.05
C ARG A 124 12.80 36.47 -23.79
N GLY A 125 11.91 37.01 -24.62
CA GLY A 125 10.47 36.75 -24.55
C GLY A 125 10.13 35.26 -24.72
N GLU A 126 10.79 34.56 -25.65
CA GLU A 126 10.64 33.11 -25.83
C GLU A 126 11.18 32.31 -24.63
N LEU A 127 12.28 32.75 -24.01
CA LEU A 127 12.77 32.14 -22.77
C LEU A 127 11.77 32.35 -21.62
N GLU A 128 11.19 33.54 -21.49
CA GLU A 128 10.21 33.88 -20.45
C GLU A 128 8.82 33.22 -20.66
N THR A 129 8.46 32.81 -21.88
CA THR A 129 7.27 31.95 -22.12
C THR A 129 7.57 30.48 -21.91
N THR A 130 8.71 29.98 -22.39
CA THR A 130 9.08 28.57 -22.23
C THR A 130 9.37 28.20 -20.78
N THR A 131 9.97 29.07 -19.97
CA THR A 131 10.11 28.84 -18.51
C THR A 131 8.76 28.76 -17.82
N ARG A 132 7.82 29.64 -18.15
CA ARG A 132 6.45 29.64 -17.59
C ARG A 132 5.72 28.34 -17.91
N HIS A 133 5.72 27.89 -19.16
CA HIS A 133 5.11 26.61 -19.54
C HIS A 133 5.80 25.40 -18.89
N LEU A 134 7.11 25.48 -18.66
CA LEU A 134 7.89 24.48 -17.94
C LEU A 134 7.60 24.48 -16.42
N GLU A 135 7.22 25.60 -15.82
CA GLU A 135 6.72 25.68 -14.44
C GLU A 135 5.27 25.19 -14.33
N GLU A 136 4.38 25.60 -15.24
CA GLU A 136 2.99 25.13 -15.35
C GLU A 136 2.92 23.60 -15.49
N THR A 137 3.71 23.02 -16.41
CA THR A 137 3.76 21.56 -16.60
C THR A 137 4.40 20.82 -15.42
N ARG A 138 5.37 21.41 -14.72
CA ARG A 138 5.90 20.86 -13.45
C ARG A 138 4.84 20.86 -12.35
N ALA A 139 4.07 21.94 -12.21
CA ALA A 139 2.98 22.02 -11.24
C ALA A 139 1.88 20.99 -11.55
N ALA A 140 1.46 20.87 -12.81
CA ALA A 140 0.51 19.86 -13.25
C ALA A 140 1.02 18.42 -13.02
N LEU A 141 2.30 18.15 -13.29
CA LEU A 141 2.92 16.83 -13.04
C LEU A 141 2.98 16.50 -11.54
N LEU A 142 3.28 17.47 -10.67
CA LEU A 142 3.24 17.28 -9.22
C LEU A 142 1.81 17.04 -8.72
N HIS A 143 0.82 17.75 -9.27
CA HIS A 143 -0.59 17.54 -8.95
C HIS A 143 -1.05 16.13 -9.34
N ALA A 144 -0.85 15.73 -10.60
CA ALA A 144 -1.22 14.41 -11.10
C ALA A 144 -0.50 13.26 -10.34
N ARG A 145 0.76 13.47 -9.92
CA ARG A 145 1.46 12.53 -9.02
C ARG A 145 0.80 12.41 -7.64
N SER A 146 0.32 13.53 -7.08
CA SER A 146 -0.41 13.52 -5.80
C SER A 146 -1.79 12.85 -5.90
N GLU A 147 -2.47 12.97 -7.05
CA GLU A 147 -3.73 12.25 -7.30
C GLU A 147 -3.49 10.76 -7.54
N LEU A 148 -2.43 10.39 -8.26
CA LEU A 148 -2.04 8.99 -8.47
C LEU A 148 -1.60 8.32 -7.16
N ALA A 149 -0.97 9.06 -6.24
CA ALA A 149 -0.72 8.59 -4.88
C ALA A 149 -2.04 8.34 -4.13
N ARG A 150 -2.93 9.34 -4.03
CA ARG A 150 -4.23 9.20 -3.33
C ARG A 150 -5.10 8.07 -3.88
N THR A 151 -5.14 7.89 -5.20
CA THR A 151 -5.91 6.81 -5.84
C THR A 151 -5.26 5.44 -5.65
N ARG A 152 -3.92 5.36 -5.57
CA ARG A 152 -3.22 4.15 -5.12
C ARG A 152 -3.55 3.82 -3.66
N ASP A 153 -3.41 4.80 -2.77
CA ASP A 153 -3.66 4.62 -1.33
C ASP A 153 -5.10 4.13 -1.13
N ALA A 154 -6.09 4.79 -1.73
CA ALA A 154 -7.49 4.38 -1.71
C ALA A 154 -7.75 2.99 -2.33
N PHE A 155 -6.99 2.59 -3.36
CA PHE A 155 -7.08 1.24 -3.94
C PHE A 155 -6.54 0.18 -2.98
N GLU A 156 -5.39 0.41 -2.35
CA GLU A 156 -4.84 -0.49 -1.32
C GLU A 156 -5.81 -0.58 -0.11
N ASP A 157 -6.44 0.54 0.26
CA ASP A 157 -7.48 0.66 1.30
C ASP A 157 -8.79 -0.09 0.93
N THR A 158 -9.16 -0.17 -0.35
CA THR A 158 -10.27 -1.05 -0.78
C THR A 158 -9.87 -2.52 -0.82
N ARG A 159 -8.61 -2.81 -1.14
CA ARG A 159 -8.10 -4.18 -1.23
C ARG A 159 -7.97 -4.84 0.15
N THR A 160 -7.51 -4.12 1.16
CA THR A 160 -7.47 -4.64 2.54
C THR A 160 -8.87 -4.97 3.04
N ARG A 161 -9.85 -4.08 2.82
CA ARG A 161 -11.27 -4.33 3.14
C ARG A 161 -11.85 -5.52 2.38
N GLU A 162 -11.52 -5.68 1.10
CA GLU A 162 -11.90 -6.87 0.34
C GLU A 162 -11.31 -8.15 0.95
N ASP A 163 -10.04 -8.14 1.33
CA ASP A 163 -9.35 -9.32 1.87
C ASP A 163 -9.83 -9.65 3.31
N GLU A 164 -10.18 -8.64 4.11
CA GLU A 164 -10.93 -8.78 5.38
C GLU A 164 -12.31 -9.43 5.16
N LEU A 165 -13.10 -8.93 4.21
CA LEU A 165 -14.43 -9.48 3.87
C LEU A 165 -14.34 -10.91 3.31
N LYS A 166 -13.26 -11.27 2.60
CA LYS A 166 -13.00 -12.65 2.16
C LYS A 166 -12.72 -13.57 3.37
N ILE A 167 -11.95 -13.11 4.36
CA ILE A 167 -11.69 -13.84 5.60
C ILE A 167 -13.00 -14.03 6.39
N GLU A 168 -13.82 -12.99 6.54
CA GLU A 168 -15.13 -13.08 7.19
C GLU A 168 -16.07 -14.05 6.44
N HIS A 169 -16.12 -13.97 5.10
CA HIS A 169 -16.96 -14.87 4.30
C HIS A 169 -16.56 -16.34 4.43
N VAL A 170 -15.25 -16.64 4.52
CA VAL A 170 -14.75 -17.99 4.79
C VAL A 170 -15.13 -18.42 6.22
N ALA A 171 -14.95 -17.56 7.23
CA ALA A 171 -15.32 -17.86 8.61
C ALA A 171 -16.84 -18.14 8.75
N LEU A 172 -17.69 -17.28 8.19
CA LEU A 172 -19.15 -17.48 8.16
C LEU A 172 -19.57 -18.74 7.37
N THR A 173 -18.81 -19.12 6.35
CA THR A 173 -19.05 -20.37 5.60
C THR A 173 -18.66 -21.61 6.42
N THR A 174 -17.50 -21.61 7.09
CA THR A 174 -17.13 -22.72 7.99
C THR A 174 -18.08 -22.84 9.19
N LEU A 175 -18.59 -21.73 9.72
CA LEU A 175 -19.63 -21.73 10.75
C LEU A 175 -20.96 -22.30 10.21
N ARG A 176 -21.38 -21.90 9.01
CA ARG A 176 -22.57 -22.46 8.32
C ARG A 176 -22.46 -23.97 8.17
N ASP A 177 -21.33 -24.46 7.70
CA ASP A 177 -21.13 -25.91 7.49
C ASP A 177 -21.02 -26.66 8.83
N THR A 178 -20.37 -26.10 9.85
CA THR A 178 -20.36 -26.66 11.22
C THR A 178 -21.78 -26.75 11.82
N LEU A 179 -22.61 -25.71 11.63
CA LEU A 179 -24.00 -25.71 12.07
C LEU A 179 -24.85 -26.71 11.28
N LYS A 180 -24.63 -26.83 9.98
CA LYS A 180 -25.29 -27.81 9.09
C LYS A 180 -24.94 -29.25 9.50
N ASP A 181 -23.68 -29.54 9.81
CA ASP A 181 -23.26 -30.85 10.31
C ASP A 181 -23.85 -31.13 11.71
N ARG A 182 -23.94 -30.12 12.58
CA ARG A 182 -24.61 -30.25 13.88
C ARG A 182 -26.12 -30.48 13.73
N ILE A 183 -26.79 -29.84 12.77
CA ILE A 183 -28.20 -30.08 12.45
C ILE A 183 -28.39 -31.51 11.88
N GLY A 184 -27.50 -31.95 10.99
CA GLY A 184 -27.49 -33.31 10.47
C GLY A 184 -27.31 -34.35 11.58
N GLU A 185 -26.41 -34.10 12.52
CA GLU A 185 -26.16 -34.97 13.67
C GLU A 185 -27.33 -34.98 14.66
N LEU A 186 -27.90 -33.82 15.00
CA LEU A 186 -29.13 -33.76 15.79
C LEU A 186 -30.30 -34.48 15.08
N GLY A 187 -30.33 -34.45 13.74
CA GLY A 187 -31.26 -35.24 12.92
C GLY A 187 -31.05 -36.75 13.09
N ARG A 188 -29.80 -37.24 13.05
CA ARG A 188 -29.46 -38.66 13.32
C ARG A 188 -29.82 -39.08 14.75
N GLN A 189 -29.55 -38.21 15.73
CA GLN A 189 -29.88 -38.46 17.13
C GLN A 189 -31.39 -38.50 17.34
N LEU A 190 -32.15 -37.62 16.69
CA LEU A 190 -33.62 -37.60 16.76
C LEU A 190 -34.25 -38.80 16.03
N THR A 191 -33.71 -39.25 14.89
CA THR A 191 -34.21 -40.49 14.25
C THR A 191 -33.82 -41.74 15.03
N SER A 192 -32.62 -41.80 15.59
CA SER A 192 -32.19 -42.89 16.48
C SER A 192 -33.04 -42.95 17.76
N ALA A 193 -33.28 -41.82 18.43
CA ALA A 193 -34.13 -41.74 19.61
C ALA A 193 -35.59 -42.11 19.29
N ASN A 194 -36.12 -41.69 18.14
CA ASN A 194 -37.46 -42.11 17.70
C ASN A 194 -37.53 -43.61 17.36
N ALA A 195 -36.47 -44.21 16.82
CA ALA A 195 -36.40 -45.65 16.58
C ALA A 195 -36.31 -46.44 17.91
N LEU A 196 -35.53 -45.95 18.87
CA LEU A 196 -35.48 -46.49 20.23
C LEU A 196 -36.85 -46.40 20.90
N LEU A 197 -37.49 -45.23 20.94
CA LEU A 197 -38.84 -45.02 21.47
C LEU A 197 -39.90 -45.87 20.75
N ALA A 198 -39.74 -46.14 19.44
CA ALA A 198 -40.60 -47.06 18.72
C ALA A 198 -40.40 -48.50 19.18
N SER A 199 -39.16 -48.95 19.36
CA SER A 199 -38.85 -50.28 19.89
C SER A 199 -39.29 -50.45 21.35
N GLU A 200 -39.12 -49.43 22.20
CA GLU A 200 -39.64 -49.41 23.58
C GLU A 200 -41.16 -49.50 23.59
N ARG A 201 -41.86 -48.72 22.76
CA ARG A 201 -43.33 -48.82 22.62
C ARG A 201 -43.77 -50.21 22.15
N GLU A 202 -43.00 -50.87 21.29
CA GLU A 202 -43.31 -52.22 20.83
C GLU A 202 -43.03 -53.28 21.91
N THR A 203 -41.96 -53.15 22.70
CA THR A 203 -41.75 -54.01 23.88
C THR A 203 -42.80 -53.78 24.97
N VAL A 204 -43.26 -52.54 25.18
CA VAL A 204 -44.36 -52.21 26.10
C VAL A 204 -45.69 -52.77 25.61
N ARG A 205 -45.94 -52.81 24.29
CA ARG A 205 -47.08 -53.55 23.71
C ARG A 205 -46.95 -55.05 23.94
N ALA A 206 -45.84 -55.66 23.53
CA ALA A 206 -45.63 -57.10 23.68
C ALA A 206 -45.69 -57.56 25.15
N THR A 207 -45.13 -56.79 26.09
CA THR A 207 -45.25 -57.08 27.53
C THR A 207 -46.64 -56.79 28.09
N GLY A 208 -47.36 -55.79 27.55
CA GLY A 208 -48.76 -55.53 27.85
C GLY A 208 -49.70 -56.66 27.36
N GLU A 209 -49.42 -57.20 26.17
CA GLU A 209 -50.15 -58.32 25.57
C GLU A 209 -49.86 -59.63 26.30
N SER A 210 -48.59 -59.95 26.60
CA SER A 210 -48.25 -61.13 27.40
C SER A 210 -48.81 -61.02 28.82
N LEU A 211 -48.81 -59.83 29.43
CA LEU A 211 -49.47 -59.58 30.72
C LEU A 211 -51.00 -59.67 30.62
N ALA A 212 -51.61 -59.33 29.49
CA ALA A 212 -53.04 -59.53 29.26
C ALA A 212 -53.37 -61.03 29.09
N ILE A 213 -52.52 -61.79 28.40
CA ILE A 213 -52.62 -63.26 28.27
C ILE A 213 -52.47 -63.92 29.65
N GLU A 214 -51.44 -63.59 30.42
CA GLU A 214 -51.24 -64.17 31.75
C GLU A 214 -52.29 -63.70 32.78
N ARG A 215 -52.83 -62.49 32.67
CA ARG A 215 -54.01 -62.06 33.44
C ARG A 215 -55.26 -62.86 33.06
N ARG A 216 -55.51 -63.06 31.78
CA ARG A 216 -56.62 -63.87 31.29
C ARG A 216 -56.49 -65.31 31.76
N ARG A 217 -55.29 -65.89 31.67
CA ARG A 217 -54.98 -67.22 32.17
C ARG A 217 -55.14 -67.32 33.69
N ASN A 218 -54.76 -66.29 34.44
CA ASN A 218 -55.05 -66.20 35.87
C ASN A 218 -56.55 -66.08 36.15
N GLN A 219 -57.33 -65.37 35.33
CA GLN A 219 -58.79 -65.33 35.45
C GLN A 219 -59.39 -66.70 35.15
N GLU A 220 -58.96 -67.37 34.08
CA GLU A 220 -59.37 -68.73 33.71
C GLU A 220 -59.03 -69.74 34.83
N ILE A 221 -57.84 -69.67 35.43
CA ILE A 221 -57.45 -70.47 36.60
C ILE A 221 -58.24 -70.12 37.86
N ASN A 222 -58.57 -68.84 38.11
CA ASN A 222 -59.42 -68.45 39.24
C ASN A 222 -60.88 -68.88 39.04
N ASP A 223 -61.39 -68.87 37.80
CA ASP A 223 -62.70 -69.38 37.45
C ASP A 223 -62.75 -70.92 37.54
N GLU A 224 -61.66 -71.62 37.18
CA GLU A 224 -61.51 -73.06 37.41
C GLU A 224 -61.40 -73.39 38.90
N LEU A 225 -60.66 -72.59 39.68
CA LEU A 225 -60.59 -72.71 41.14
C LEU A 225 -61.94 -72.43 41.79
N ALA A 226 -62.69 -71.43 41.32
CA ALA A 226 -64.05 -71.15 41.78
C ALA A 226 -64.99 -72.33 41.48
N LYS A 227 -64.96 -72.87 40.25
CA LYS A 227 -65.74 -74.08 39.89
C LYS A 227 -65.30 -75.32 40.68
N ALA A 228 -64.02 -75.45 40.99
CA ALA A 228 -63.50 -76.54 41.82
C ALA A 228 -63.95 -76.40 43.28
N LEU A 229 -63.98 -75.18 43.82
CA LEU A 229 -64.53 -74.87 45.15
C LEU A 229 -66.05 -75.03 45.19
N GLU A 230 -66.79 -74.68 44.14
CA GLU A 230 -68.22 -74.95 44.00
C GLU A 230 -68.50 -76.45 43.89
N ALA A 231 -67.72 -77.19 43.11
CA ALA A 231 -67.82 -78.66 43.03
C ALA A 231 -67.45 -79.33 44.36
N GLN A 232 -66.46 -78.80 45.09
CA GLN A 232 -66.10 -79.24 46.44
C GLN A 232 -67.20 -78.89 47.46
N ALA A 233 -67.84 -77.74 47.34
CA ALA A 233 -68.98 -77.34 48.17
C ALA A 233 -70.20 -78.24 47.90
N LEU A 234 -70.53 -78.52 46.63
CA LEU A 234 -71.60 -79.46 46.25
C LEU A 234 -71.29 -80.89 46.69
N ALA A 235 -70.01 -81.31 46.67
CA ALA A 235 -69.60 -82.58 47.24
C ALA A 235 -69.73 -82.60 48.78
N GLN A 236 -69.41 -81.49 49.46
CA GLN A 236 -69.60 -81.33 50.91
C GLN A 236 -71.08 -81.27 51.30
N GLU A 237 -71.95 -80.62 50.52
CA GLU A 237 -73.40 -80.66 50.69
C GLU A 237 -73.96 -82.08 50.44
N GLY A 238 -73.42 -82.80 49.46
CA GLY A 238 -73.73 -84.22 49.25
C GLY A 238 -73.34 -85.10 50.43
N HIS A 239 -72.15 -84.88 51.00
CA HIS A 239 -71.72 -85.54 52.24
C HIS A 239 -72.60 -85.17 53.44
N ALA A 240 -72.95 -83.89 53.61
CA ALA A 240 -73.82 -83.41 54.67
C ALA A 240 -75.24 -83.98 54.56
N ALA A 241 -75.79 -84.08 53.34
CA ALA A 241 -77.09 -84.71 53.08
C ALA A 241 -77.08 -86.21 53.40
N LEU A 242 -75.97 -86.91 53.13
CA LEU A 242 -75.77 -88.30 53.54
C LEU A 242 -75.67 -88.45 55.07
N GLN A 243 -74.98 -87.53 55.76
CA GLN A 243 -74.90 -87.52 57.23
C GLN A 243 -76.26 -87.23 57.87
N ALA A 244 -77.00 -86.22 57.40
CA ALA A 244 -78.36 -85.91 57.87
C ALA A 244 -79.34 -87.08 57.64
N ARG A 245 -79.14 -87.89 56.57
CA ARG A 245 -79.92 -89.10 56.31
C ARG A 245 -79.62 -90.23 57.30
N ILE A 246 -78.41 -90.27 57.86
CA ILE A 246 -78.02 -91.20 58.93
C ILE A 246 -78.65 -90.76 60.26
N GLU A 247 -78.51 -89.48 60.64
CA GLU A 247 -79.03 -88.96 61.91
C GLU A 247 -80.56 -89.10 62.02
N HIS A 248 -81.31 -88.84 60.94
CA HIS A 248 -82.79 -88.94 60.94
C HIS A 248 -83.31 -90.38 61.17
N LEU A 249 -82.49 -91.42 61.05
CA LEU A 249 -82.88 -92.80 61.39
C LEU A 249 -82.53 -93.19 62.84
N THR A 250 -81.71 -92.40 63.55
CA THR A 250 -81.19 -92.74 64.89
C THR A 250 -81.96 -92.14 66.07
N VAL A 251 -82.94 -91.26 65.84
CA VAL A 251 -83.56 -90.43 66.91
C VAL A 251 -84.92 -90.94 67.42
N LEU A 252 -85.53 -91.97 66.82
CA LEU A 252 -86.91 -92.39 67.11
C LEU A 252 -87.10 -93.64 67.99
N ALA A 253 -86.02 -94.26 68.49
CA ALA A 253 -86.10 -95.36 69.47
C ALA A 253 -84.84 -95.39 70.37
N ALA A 254 -84.98 -94.97 71.64
CA ALA A 254 -83.86 -94.81 72.56
C ALA A 254 -83.67 -96.00 73.52
N ALA A 255 -82.65 -96.83 73.26
CA ALA A 255 -82.07 -97.85 74.16
C ALA A 255 -83.02 -99.01 74.60
N PRO A 256 -82.50 -100.09 75.24
CA PRO A 256 -81.10 -100.47 75.50
C PRO A 256 -80.69 -101.81 74.85
N GLN A 257 -79.38 -102.09 74.78
CA GLN A 257 -78.78 -103.40 75.12
C GLN A 257 -77.25 -103.42 74.99
N SER A 258 -76.61 -104.36 75.70
CA SER A 258 -75.16 -104.64 75.65
C SER A 258 -74.90 -106.14 75.65
N ALA A 259 -74.41 -106.72 74.54
CA ALA A 259 -73.94 -108.12 74.47
C ALA A 259 -73.09 -108.48 73.22
N THR A 260 -71.76 -108.34 73.32
CA THR A 260 -70.73 -109.34 72.90
C THR A 260 -70.59 -109.77 71.39
N PRO A 261 -69.49 -110.48 70.99
CA PRO A 261 -68.94 -110.50 69.61
C PRO A 261 -69.04 -111.92 68.95
N PRO A 262 -68.11 -112.51 68.15
CA PRO A 262 -66.69 -112.20 67.77
C PRO A 262 -66.58 -111.15 66.64
N SER A 263 -65.43 -110.71 66.11
CA SER A 263 -63.99 -111.12 66.17
C SER A 263 -63.10 -109.87 66.48
N ALA A 264 -61.76 -109.82 66.60
CA ALA A 264 -60.59 -110.63 66.17
C ALA A 264 -60.24 -110.55 64.65
N GLU A 265 -58.98 -110.48 64.18
CA GLU A 265 -57.65 -110.45 64.85
C GLU A 265 -56.78 -109.23 64.42
N ALA A 266 -55.65 -109.04 65.09
CA ALA A 266 -54.54 -108.11 64.76
C ALA A 266 -53.34 -108.95 64.17
N PRO A 267 -52.04 -108.54 64.10
CA PRO A 267 -51.37 -107.30 64.56
C PRO A 267 -50.25 -106.73 63.64
N ASP A 268 -49.54 -105.73 64.17
CA ASP A 268 -48.13 -105.33 63.95
C ASP A 268 -47.63 -104.81 62.57
N GLY A 269 -46.48 -104.09 62.62
CA GLY A 269 -45.79 -103.45 61.49
C GLY A 269 -46.19 -101.98 61.30
N ALA A 270 -45.43 -100.94 61.69
CA ALA A 270 -43.99 -100.79 61.96
C ALA A 270 -43.05 -100.66 60.74
N ALA A 271 -43.48 -99.97 59.67
CA ALA A 271 -42.57 -99.30 58.72
C ALA A 271 -43.30 -98.25 57.85
N ASP A 272 -43.08 -96.95 58.08
CA ASP A 272 -43.18 -95.93 57.00
C ASP A 272 -42.58 -94.53 57.33
N THR A 273 -41.37 -94.50 57.91
CA THR A 273 -40.60 -93.24 58.08
C THR A 273 -39.29 -93.23 57.27
N ALA A 274 -39.21 -94.07 56.23
CA ALA A 274 -38.09 -94.14 55.31
C ALA A 274 -38.30 -93.25 54.08
N MET A 275 -39.36 -93.49 53.29
CA MET A 275 -39.56 -92.85 51.98
C MET A 275 -39.73 -91.32 52.03
N LEU A 276 -40.24 -90.78 53.15
CA LEU A 276 -40.36 -89.31 53.34
C LEU A 276 -39.01 -88.64 53.64
N ARG A 277 -37.99 -89.37 54.11
CA ARG A 277 -36.61 -88.86 54.30
C ARG A 277 -35.79 -88.91 53.02
N GLU A 278 -36.04 -89.90 52.16
CA GLU A 278 -35.34 -90.05 50.88
C GLU A 278 -35.66 -88.88 49.93
N HIS A 279 -36.94 -88.63 49.63
CA HIS A 279 -37.33 -87.53 48.74
C HIS A 279 -36.86 -86.14 49.22
N ILE A 280 -36.84 -85.87 50.54
CA ILE A 280 -36.30 -84.61 51.08
C ILE A 280 -34.79 -84.51 50.85
N SER A 281 -34.06 -85.63 50.91
CA SER A 281 -32.61 -85.68 50.69
C SER A 281 -32.25 -85.45 49.21
N ASP A 282 -33.04 -85.98 48.27
CA ASP A 282 -32.80 -85.79 46.84
C ASP A 282 -33.15 -84.36 46.37
N ILE A 283 -34.21 -83.77 46.90
CA ILE A 283 -34.54 -82.34 46.66
C ILE A 283 -33.42 -81.44 47.20
N ALA A 284 -32.87 -81.75 48.39
CA ALA A 284 -31.73 -81.01 48.94
C ALA A 284 -30.47 -81.14 48.08
N ALA A 285 -30.18 -82.34 47.55
CA ALA A 285 -29.04 -82.57 46.65
C ALA A 285 -29.19 -81.79 45.33
N GLY A 286 -30.38 -81.79 44.73
CA GLY A 286 -30.68 -81.05 43.50
C GLY A 286 -30.54 -79.54 43.65
N VAL A 287 -31.04 -78.97 44.76
CA VAL A 287 -30.87 -77.53 45.06
C VAL A 287 -29.40 -77.18 45.25
N ALA A 288 -28.65 -77.93 46.07
CA ALA A 288 -27.23 -77.68 46.30
C ALA A 288 -26.39 -77.75 45.01
N HIS A 289 -26.67 -78.72 44.13
CA HIS A 289 -26.03 -78.83 42.82
C HIS A 289 -26.35 -77.63 41.91
N LEU A 290 -27.61 -77.18 41.87
CA LEU A 290 -28.01 -76.01 41.07
C LEU A 290 -27.36 -74.72 41.57
N THR A 291 -27.29 -74.52 42.90
CA THR A 291 -26.60 -73.36 43.49
C THR A 291 -25.11 -73.37 43.16
N ALA A 292 -24.43 -74.51 43.28
CA ALA A 292 -23.01 -74.62 42.91
C ALA A 292 -22.74 -74.29 41.43
N ARG A 293 -23.67 -74.60 40.51
CA ARG A 293 -23.56 -74.20 39.09
C ARG A 293 -23.77 -72.69 38.87
N LEU A 294 -24.59 -72.04 39.69
CA LEU A 294 -24.82 -70.58 39.61
C LEU A 294 -23.67 -69.77 40.23
N GLU A 295 -22.99 -70.31 41.25
CA GLU A 295 -21.83 -69.67 41.89
C GLU A 295 -20.52 -69.83 41.07
N GLY A 296 -20.41 -70.91 40.27
CA GLY A 296 -19.28 -71.12 39.38
C GLY A 296 -17.99 -71.63 40.07
N PRO A 297 -16.83 -71.54 39.40
CA PRO A 297 -15.58 -72.12 39.88
C PRO A 297 -15.02 -71.33 41.07
N GLY A 298 -15.44 -71.72 42.28
CA GLY A 298 -15.10 -71.05 43.54
C GLY A 298 -16.15 -71.20 44.65
N SER A 299 -17.28 -71.87 44.39
CA SER A 299 -18.35 -72.11 45.37
C SER A 299 -17.82 -72.67 46.71
N PRO A 300 -18.29 -72.15 47.87
CA PRO A 300 -18.02 -72.74 49.19
C PRO A 300 -18.48 -74.20 49.31
N ILE A 301 -19.47 -74.63 48.51
CA ILE A 301 -19.97 -76.01 48.48
C ILE A 301 -18.88 -76.96 47.93
N ASP A 302 -18.18 -76.56 46.86
CA ASP A 302 -17.07 -77.34 46.30
C ASP A 302 -15.88 -77.44 47.28
N ALA A 303 -15.61 -76.39 48.06
CA ALA A 303 -14.58 -76.41 49.10
C ALA A 303 -14.92 -77.39 50.25
N LEU A 304 -16.20 -77.55 50.59
CA LEU A 304 -16.66 -78.54 51.58
C LEU A 304 -16.65 -79.97 51.03
N LEU A 305 -16.98 -80.16 49.75
CA LEU A 305 -16.95 -81.47 49.09
C LEU A 305 -15.53 -82.00 48.88
N ALA A 306 -14.54 -81.12 48.68
CA ALA A 306 -13.15 -81.50 48.45
C ALA A 306 -12.48 -82.32 49.58
N GLY A 307 -13.04 -82.28 50.80
CA GLY A 307 -12.60 -83.09 51.94
C GLY A 307 -13.37 -84.40 52.14
N HIS A 308 -14.42 -84.67 51.35
CA HIS A 308 -15.29 -85.85 51.55
C HIS A 308 -14.69 -87.10 50.90
N SER A 309 -14.71 -88.22 51.62
CA SER A 309 -14.26 -89.54 51.11
C SER A 309 -15.31 -90.60 51.41
N ARG A 310 -15.79 -91.26 50.35
CA ARG A 310 -16.87 -92.25 50.41
C ARG A 310 -16.43 -93.50 51.19
N VAL A 311 -17.09 -93.77 52.32
CA VAL A 311 -16.82 -94.96 53.15
C VAL A 311 -17.45 -96.20 52.50
N PRO A 312 -16.67 -97.25 52.15
CA PRO A 312 -17.23 -98.45 51.53
C PRO A 312 -18.24 -99.16 52.46
N GLY A 313 -19.46 -99.38 51.96
CA GLY A 313 -20.53 -100.07 52.69
C GLY A 313 -21.49 -99.20 53.49
N ALA A 314 -21.29 -97.87 53.54
CA ALA A 314 -22.26 -96.94 54.12
C ALA A 314 -23.36 -96.55 53.10
N PRO A 315 -24.59 -96.22 53.55
CA PRO A 315 -25.62 -95.64 52.67
C PRO A 315 -25.17 -94.26 52.13
N PRO A 316 -25.53 -93.89 50.89
CA PRO A 316 -25.01 -92.68 50.25
C PRO A 316 -25.48 -91.41 50.98
N THR A 317 -24.51 -90.62 51.42
CA THR A 317 -24.74 -89.33 52.10
C THR A 317 -25.16 -88.25 51.12
N LEU A 318 -25.61 -87.10 51.64
CA LEU A 318 -25.93 -85.93 50.81
C LEU A 318 -24.72 -85.48 49.95
N ALA A 319 -23.50 -85.56 50.49
CA ALA A 319 -22.27 -85.26 49.76
C ALA A 319 -22.02 -86.27 48.62
N ASP A 320 -22.23 -87.56 48.87
CA ASP A 320 -22.13 -88.59 47.81
C ASP A 320 -23.16 -88.36 46.71
N ARG A 321 -24.42 -88.04 47.05
CA ARG A 321 -25.49 -87.76 46.06
C ARG A 321 -25.18 -86.50 45.23
N ILE A 322 -24.61 -85.44 45.82
CA ILE A 322 -24.18 -84.24 45.07
C ILE A 322 -22.99 -84.55 44.14
N LEU A 323 -22.04 -85.38 44.57
CA LEU A 323 -20.92 -85.83 43.73
C LEU A 323 -21.37 -86.75 42.59
N ASP A 324 -22.28 -87.69 42.85
CA ASP A 324 -22.86 -88.58 41.84
C ASP A 324 -23.68 -87.77 40.80
N LEU A 325 -24.44 -86.76 41.23
CA LEU A 325 -25.12 -85.80 40.33
C LEU A 325 -24.12 -84.97 39.51
N LYS A 326 -23.04 -84.47 40.12
CA LYS A 326 -21.99 -83.71 39.42
C LYS A 326 -21.30 -84.58 38.36
N ALA A 327 -20.98 -85.83 38.69
CA ALA A 327 -20.41 -86.80 37.76
C ALA A 327 -21.36 -87.10 36.59
N ALA A 328 -22.63 -87.43 36.88
CA ALA A 328 -23.65 -87.69 35.86
C ALA A 328 -23.84 -86.49 34.91
N HIS A 329 -23.84 -85.26 35.44
CA HIS A 329 -23.96 -84.06 34.62
C HIS A 329 -22.70 -83.82 33.76
N THR A 330 -21.50 -84.01 34.29
CA THR A 330 -20.27 -83.92 33.47
C THR A 330 -20.18 -85.01 32.40
N ALA A 331 -20.78 -86.19 32.62
CA ALA A 331 -20.88 -87.22 31.59
C ALA A 331 -21.86 -86.83 30.47
N ALA A 332 -22.96 -86.15 30.80
CA ALA A 332 -23.89 -85.61 29.81
C ALA A 332 -23.28 -84.44 29.01
N GLU A 333 -22.51 -83.55 29.65
CA GLU A 333 -21.74 -82.50 28.96
C GLU A 333 -20.62 -83.09 28.09
N ALA A 334 -20.00 -84.21 28.49
CA ALA A 334 -19.04 -84.93 27.64
C ALA A 334 -19.69 -85.61 26.42
N LEU A 335 -20.84 -86.27 26.60
CA LEU A 335 -21.59 -86.90 25.51
C LEU A 335 -22.05 -85.87 24.46
N THR A 336 -22.63 -84.75 24.90
CA THR A 336 -23.05 -83.67 24.00
C THR A 336 -21.87 -82.95 23.34
N ALA A 337 -20.69 -82.90 23.97
CA ALA A 337 -19.46 -82.43 23.34
C ALA A 337 -18.87 -83.44 22.32
N GLU A 338 -19.13 -84.74 22.48
CA GLU A 338 -18.69 -85.78 21.55
C GLU A 338 -19.60 -85.85 20.29
N GLU A 339 -20.92 -85.67 20.45
CA GLU A 339 -21.84 -85.45 19.31
C GLU A 339 -21.53 -84.14 18.55
N ALA A 340 -20.94 -83.14 19.22
CA ALA A 340 -20.54 -81.87 18.62
C ALA A 340 -19.20 -81.92 17.84
N ARG A 341 -18.52 -83.07 17.74
CA ARG A 341 -17.27 -83.18 16.95
C ARG A 341 -17.57 -83.14 15.44
N PRO A 342 -17.00 -82.18 14.68
CA PRO A 342 -17.23 -82.11 13.23
C PRO A 342 -16.56 -83.29 12.50
N GLN A 343 -17.27 -83.92 11.56
CA GLN A 343 -16.70 -84.96 10.71
C GLN A 343 -15.60 -84.37 9.80
N GLY A 344 -14.35 -84.69 10.13
CA GLY A 344 -13.17 -84.17 9.45
C GLY A 344 -13.02 -84.69 8.02
N ARG A 345 -13.40 -83.85 7.06
CA ARG A 345 -13.07 -83.88 5.62
C ARG A 345 -11.76 -84.64 5.30
N ALA A 346 -11.89 -85.88 4.84
CA ALA A 346 -10.77 -86.63 4.26
C ALA A 346 -10.42 -86.08 2.86
N VAL A 347 -9.14 -86.11 2.50
CA VAL A 347 -8.62 -85.56 1.22
C VAL A 347 -8.03 -86.67 0.35
N ALA A 348 -8.61 -86.82 -0.83
CA ALA A 348 -8.05 -87.39 -2.05
C ALA A 348 -8.84 -86.74 -3.21
N GLY A 349 -8.31 -86.62 -4.43
CA GLY A 349 -7.05 -87.13 -4.97
C GLY A 349 -7.24 -87.35 -6.46
#